data_AF-A0A661AHX4-F1
#
_entry.id   AF-A0A661AHX4-F1
#
_cell.length_a   1.000
_cell.length_b   1.000
_cell.length_c   1.000
_cell.angle_alpha   90.00
_cell.angle_beta   90.00
_cell.angle_gamma   90.00
#
_symmetry.space_group_name_H-M   'P 1'
#
loop_
_entity.id
_entity.type
_entity.pdbx_description
1 polymer ?
#
loop_
_entity_poly.entity_id
_entity_poly.type
_entity_poly.pdbx_seq_one_letter_code
_entity_poly.pdbx_strand_id
1 'polypeptide(L)'
;MGFIVTIAPPYDLLTIDDFFSSFELFPETSSIVVSLVDENDTTFFEGWKREELEEMKIKNFEKAKDRFVELITSGRRSAFLNGLFDGNLILIHKREMTPLPPYHYPNGICLPGERRLFVSTDGKFYICEKMGERLPIGDVERGIDIEKVENLIKRFI
;
A
#
# COMPACT_ATOMS: atom_id res chain seq x y z
N MET A 1 -2.73 18.81 -9.90
CA MET A 1 -1.38 18.42 -9.45
C MET A 1 -1.57 17.37 -8.37
N GLY A 2 -0.77 16.30 -8.38
CA GLY A 2 -0.93 15.18 -7.46
C GLY A 2 0.33 14.95 -6.64
N PHE A 3 0.17 14.62 -5.37
CA PHE A 3 1.27 14.42 -4.44
C PHE A 3 1.19 13.05 -3.80
N ILE A 4 2.35 12.45 -3.58
CA ILE A 4 2.50 11.25 -2.76
C ILE A 4 3.04 11.72 -1.42
N VAL A 5 2.31 11.43 -0.35
CA VAL A 5 2.63 11.86 1.01
C VAL A 5 2.85 10.62 1.85
N THR A 6 4.10 10.39 2.25
CA THR A 6 4.46 9.30 3.17
C THR A 6 4.35 9.80 4.61
N ILE A 7 3.44 9.22 5.38
CA ILE A 7 3.22 9.54 6.79
C ILE A 7 4.12 8.64 7.64
N ALA A 8 4.78 9.25 8.62
CA ALA A 8 5.64 8.59 9.59
C ALA A 8 5.25 8.97 11.03
N PRO A 9 5.65 8.16 12.03
CA PRO A 9 5.63 8.56 13.44
C PRO A 9 6.34 9.90 13.69
N PRO A 10 5.88 10.72 14.66
CA PRO A 10 4.67 10.53 15.47
C PRO A 10 3.44 10.95 14.66
N TYR A 11 2.52 10.03 14.39
CA TYR A 11 1.44 10.11 13.39
C TYR A 11 0.41 11.25 13.59
N ASP A 12 0.80 12.52 13.67
CA ASP A 12 -0.11 13.65 13.91
C ASP A 12 -0.87 14.04 12.62
N LEU A 13 -1.90 13.26 12.32
CA LEU A 13 -2.69 13.40 11.10
C LEU A 13 -3.48 14.71 11.04
N LEU A 14 -3.86 15.29 12.17
CA LEU A 14 -4.60 16.56 12.19
C LEU A 14 -3.70 17.72 11.84
N THR A 15 -2.48 17.75 12.37
CA THR A 15 -1.49 18.76 12.00
C THR A 15 -1.10 18.66 10.52
N ILE A 16 -0.99 17.44 9.98
CA ILE A 16 -0.76 17.24 8.55
C ILE A 16 -1.94 17.74 7.71
N ASP A 17 -3.17 17.46 8.15
CA ASP A 17 -4.39 17.97 7.49
C ASP A 17 -4.43 19.51 7.47
N ASP A 18 -4.10 20.15 8.61
CA ASP A 18 -4.04 21.59 8.74
C ASP A 18 -2.95 22.20 7.84
N PHE A 19 -1.80 21.55 7.72
CA PHE A 19 -0.74 21.94 6.80
C PHE A 19 -1.25 21.95 5.36
N PHE A 20 -1.82 20.85 4.86
CA PHE A 20 -2.31 20.80 3.48
C PHE A 20 -3.50 21.72 3.21
N SER A 21 -4.31 22.01 4.23
CA SER A 21 -5.46 22.91 4.10
C SER A 21 -5.05 24.38 4.07
N SER A 22 -3.92 24.76 4.68
CA SER A 22 -3.45 26.14 4.76
C SER A 22 -2.39 26.50 3.71
N PHE A 23 -1.84 25.51 3.01
CA PHE A 23 -0.70 25.72 2.12
C PHE A 23 -1.15 26.22 0.73
N GLU A 24 -0.78 27.46 0.40
CA GLU A 24 -1.26 28.18 -0.81
C GLU A 24 -1.00 27.45 -2.14
N LEU A 25 0.04 26.62 -2.22
CA LEU A 25 0.37 25.86 -3.42
C LEU A 25 -0.55 24.65 -3.65
N PHE A 26 -1.46 24.37 -2.72
CA PHE A 26 -2.33 23.21 -2.71
C PHE A 26 -3.80 23.65 -2.81
N PRO A 27 -4.36 23.76 -4.03
CA PRO A 27 -5.80 23.93 -4.16
C PRO A 27 -6.51 22.71 -3.54
N GLU A 28 -7.70 22.94 -2.96
CA GLU A 28 -8.52 21.89 -2.32
C GLU A 28 -8.81 20.69 -3.23
N THR A 29 -8.72 20.88 -4.55
CA THR A 29 -8.90 19.85 -5.58
C THR A 29 -7.64 19.01 -5.85
N SER A 30 -6.56 19.20 -5.10
CA SER A 30 -5.32 18.45 -5.28
C SER A 30 -5.52 16.99 -4.92
N SER A 31 -5.02 16.07 -5.75
CA SER A 31 -5.07 14.65 -5.45
C SER A 31 -3.90 14.27 -4.56
N ILE A 32 -4.18 13.83 -3.33
CA ILE A 32 -3.16 13.33 -2.41
C ILE A 32 -3.27 11.81 -2.34
N VAL A 33 -2.16 11.12 -2.58
CA VAL A 33 -2.02 9.70 -2.34
C VAL A 33 -1.22 9.55 -1.06
N VAL A 34 -1.81 8.91 -0.07
CA VAL A 34 -1.17 8.71 1.23
C VAL A 34 -0.56 7.31 1.30
N SER A 35 0.69 7.23 1.76
CA SER A 35 1.37 5.98 2.09
C SER A 35 1.93 6.01 3.50
N LEU A 36 2.19 4.85 4.08
CA LEU A 36 2.97 4.71 5.30
C LEU A 36 4.42 4.35 4.96
N VAL A 37 5.33 4.58 5.90
CA VAL A 37 6.70 4.03 5.80
C VAL A 37 6.60 2.50 5.77
N ASP A 38 7.30 1.86 4.84
CA ASP A 38 7.38 0.39 4.78
C ASP A 38 8.09 -0.11 6.04
N GLU A 39 7.52 -1.11 6.70
CA GLU A 39 8.06 -1.69 7.94
C GLU A 39 9.16 -2.73 7.66
N ASN A 40 9.31 -3.16 6.41
CA ASN A 40 10.29 -4.16 6.01
C ASN A 40 11.58 -3.51 5.50
N ASP A 41 12.70 -4.20 5.70
CA ASP A 41 14.02 -3.82 5.17
C ASP A 41 14.41 -2.35 5.47
N THR A 42 14.03 -1.83 6.65
CA THR A 42 14.28 -0.46 7.07
C THR A 42 14.83 -0.38 8.50
N THR A 43 15.65 0.64 8.77
CA THR A 43 16.10 1.02 10.12
C THR A 43 15.28 2.19 10.69
N PHE A 44 14.27 2.67 9.96
CA PHE A 44 13.51 3.88 10.31
C PHE A 44 12.83 3.78 11.70
N PHE A 45 12.40 2.57 12.08
CA PHE A 45 11.70 2.32 13.33
C PHE A 45 12.64 1.92 14.49
N GLU A 46 13.95 1.92 14.29
CA GLU A 46 14.91 1.68 15.37
C GLU A 46 14.73 2.71 16.48
N GLY A 47 14.66 2.24 17.73
CA GLY A 47 14.43 3.09 18.90
C GLY A 47 12.95 3.34 19.23
N TRP A 48 12.01 2.94 18.37
CA TRP A 48 10.59 2.94 18.68
C TRP A 48 10.13 1.59 19.22
N LYS A 49 9.20 1.61 20.17
CA LYS A 49 8.47 0.40 20.57
C LYS A 49 7.27 0.22 19.64
N ARG A 50 7.09 -0.98 19.10
CA ARG A 50 6.04 -1.27 18.11
C ARG A 50 4.64 -1.09 18.68
N GLU A 51 4.45 -1.48 19.93
CA GLU A 51 3.16 -1.35 20.61
C GLU A 51 2.77 0.13 20.77
N GLU A 52 3.72 0.98 21.20
CA GLU A 52 3.50 2.42 21.36
C GLU A 52 3.22 3.10 20.01
N LEU A 53 3.90 2.67 18.93
CA LEU A 53 3.64 3.16 17.58
C LEU A 53 2.25 2.80 17.08
N GLU A 54 1.82 1.56 17.28
CA GLU A 54 0.53 1.07 16.83
C GLU A 54 -0.60 1.77 17.60
N GLU A 55 -0.47 1.92 18.92
CA GLU A 55 -1.40 2.69 19.74
C GLU A 55 -1.49 4.16 19.27
N MET A 56 -0.35 4.79 19.01
CA MET A 56 -0.30 6.16 18.50
C MET A 56 -0.96 6.28 17.13
N LYS A 57 -0.71 5.33 16.24
CA LYS A 57 -1.29 5.27 14.90
C LYS A 57 -2.81 5.15 14.99
N ILE A 58 -3.32 4.16 15.72
CA ILE A 58 -4.76 3.93 15.91
C ILE A 58 -5.43 5.21 16.43
N LYS A 59 -4.90 5.79 17.51
CA LYS A 59 -5.46 7.00 18.13
C LYS A 59 -5.53 8.19 17.17
N ASN A 60 -4.50 8.40 16.35
CA ASN A 60 -4.51 9.52 15.41
C ASN A 60 -5.40 9.26 14.19
N PHE A 61 -5.47 8.01 13.71
CA PHE A 61 -6.40 7.61 12.66
C PHE A 61 -7.86 7.78 13.11
N GLU A 62 -8.18 7.48 14.37
CA GLU A 62 -9.51 7.73 14.93
C GLU A 62 -9.88 9.21 14.91
N LYS A 63 -8.98 10.09 15.37
CA LYS A 63 -9.18 11.55 15.30
C LYS A 63 -9.36 12.06 13.88
N ALA A 64 -8.53 11.57 12.95
CA ALA A 64 -8.61 11.95 11.54
C ALA A 64 -9.93 11.49 10.92
N LYS A 65 -10.41 10.29 11.28
CA LYS A 65 -11.71 9.77 10.86
C LYS A 65 -12.85 10.65 11.38
N ASP A 66 -12.82 11.05 12.65
CA ASP A 66 -13.87 11.90 13.23
C ASP A 66 -13.96 13.26 12.51
N ARG A 67 -12.80 13.91 12.27
CA ARG A 67 -12.72 15.15 11.48
C ARG A 67 -13.17 14.96 10.04
N PHE A 68 -12.79 13.84 9.41
CA PHE A 68 -13.22 13.51 8.05
C PHE A 68 -14.75 13.41 7.96
N VAL A 69 -15.38 12.69 8.91
CA VAL A 69 -16.84 12.54 8.98
C VAL A 69 -17.53 13.89 9.19
N GLU A 70 -17.00 14.74 10.06
CA GLU A 70 -17.51 16.10 10.27
C GLU A 70 -17.45 16.95 8.99
N LEU A 71 -16.32 16.92 8.28
CA LEU A 71 -16.16 17.69 7.03
C LEU A 71 -17.16 17.23 5.97
N ILE A 72 -17.25 15.93 5.70
CA ILE A 72 -18.15 15.42 4.65
C ILE A 72 -19.62 15.67 4.99
N THR A 73 -20.01 15.57 6.26
CA THR A 73 -21.40 15.84 6.70
C THR A 73 -21.75 17.31 6.66
N SER A 74 -20.77 18.20 6.79
CA SER A 74 -20.92 19.65 6.60
C SER A 74 -20.77 20.12 5.15
N GLY A 75 -20.61 19.20 4.19
CA GLY A 75 -20.43 19.51 2.76
C GLY A 75 -19.06 20.09 2.41
N ARG A 76 -18.10 20.05 3.35
CA ARG A 76 -16.71 20.45 3.16
C ARG A 76 -15.83 19.25 2.83
N ARG A 77 -14.61 19.49 2.36
CA ARG A 77 -13.62 18.46 2.03
C ARG A 77 -12.23 18.89 2.48
N SER A 78 -11.34 17.91 2.59
CA SER A 78 -9.90 18.15 2.75
C SER A 78 -9.15 17.26 1.76
N ALA A 79 -8.25 17.83 0.97
CA ALA A 79 -7.43 17.05 0.03
C ALA A 79 -6.69 15.89 0.73
N PHE A 80 -6.16 16.13 1.94
CA PHE A 80 -5.39 15.13 2.68
C PHE A 80 -6.29 14.03 3.26
N LEU A 81 -7.38 14.38 3.95
CA LEU A 81 -8.28 13.38 4.53
C LEU A 81 -9.05 12.60 3.46
N ASN A 82 -9.43 13.24 2.35
CA ASN A 82 -9.94 12.55 1.17
C ASN A 82 -8.89 11.58 0.62
N GLY A 83 -7.63 12.00 0.49
CA GLY A 83 -6.53 11.11 0.10
C GLY A 83 -6.31 9.92 1.04
N LEU A 84 -6.53 10.12 2.34
CA LEU A 84 -6.38 9.10 3.38
C LEU A 84 -7.53 8.07 3.36
N PHE A 85 -8.77 8.50 3.14
CA PHE A 85 -9.96 7.65 3.32
C PHE A 85 -10.71 7.30 2.03
N ASP A 86 -10.81 8.20 1.05
CA ASP A 86 -11.67 7.99 -0.13
C ASP A 86 -11.22 6.78 -0.96
N GLY A 87 -9.90 6.54 -1.09
CA GLY A 87 -9.38 5.46 -1.93
C GLY A 87 -9.96 4.09 -1.56
N ASN A 88 -9.95 3.75 -0.28
CA ASN A 88 -10.51 2.49 0.22
C ASN A 88 -12.03 2.45 0.09
N LEU A 89 -12.72 3.56 0.38
CA LEU A 89 -14.17 3.65 0.27
C LEU A 89 -14.64 3.50 -1.19
N ILE A 90 -13.94 4.13 -2.14
CA ILE A 90 -14.22 4.02 -3.57
C ILE A 90 -13.98 2.59 -4.05
N LEU A 91 -12.89 1.94 -3.62
CA LEU A 91 -12.62 0.54 -3.96
C LEU A 91 -13.75 -0.39 -3.49
N ILE A 92 -14.22 -0.20 -2.26
CA ILE A 92 -15.35 -0.98 -1.72
C ILE A 92 -16.65 -0.67 -2.47
N HIS A 93 -16.93 0.61 -2.71
CA HIS A 93 -18.16 1.06 -3.37
C HIS A 93 -18.25 0.61 -4.83
N LYS A 94 -17.12 0.63 -5.55
CA LYS A 94 -17.01 0.23 -6.96
C LYS A 94 -16.59 -1.22 -7.16
N ARG A 95 -16.58 -2.04 -6.11
CA ARG A 95 -16.18 -3.46 -6.22
C ARG A 95 -17.10 -4.18 -7.22
N GLU A 96 -16.51 -5.00 -8.09
CA GLU A 96 -17.29 -5.87 -8.95
C GLU A 96 -18.03 -6.91 -8.10
N MET A 97 -19.34 -7.00 -8.29
CA MET A 97 -20.21 -7.96 -7.60
C MET A 97 -20.52 -9.15 -8.51
N THR A 98 -19.52 -9.59 -9.28
CA THR A 98 -19.62 -10.80 -10.10
C THR A 98 -19.35 -12.04 -9.24
N PRO A 99 -20.07 -13.15 -9.46
CA PRO A 99 -19.74 -14.42 -8.81
C PRO A 99 -18.29 -14.80 -9.08
N LEU A 100 -17.61 -15.32 -8.05
CA LEU A 100 -16.25 -15.83 -8.22
C LEU A 100 -16.26 -17.00 -9.22
N PRO A 101 -15.22 -17.14 -10.05
CA PRO A 101 -15.06 -18.30 -10.91
C PRO A 101 -14.99 -19.59 -10.08
N PRO A 102 -15.37 -20.74 -10.66
CA PRO A 102 -15.37 -22.03 -9.95
C PRO A 102 -13.98 -22.43 -9.43
N TYR A 103 -12.92 -21.90 -10.03
CA TYR A 103 -11.55 -22.02 -9.56
C TYR A 103 -10.95 -20.63 -9.39
N HIS A 104 -10.46 -20.34 -8.21
CA HIS A 104 -9.64 -19.16 -7.91
C HIS A 104 -8.45 -19.63 -7.08
N TYR A 105 -7.28 -19.04 -7.30
CA TYR A 105 -6.15 -19.28 -6.41
C TYR A 105 -6.51 -18.79 -5.00
N PRO A 106 -6.21 -19.57 -3.95
CA PRO A 106 -6.45 -19.15 -2.57
C PRO A 106 -5.77 -17.82 -2.27
N ASN A 107 -6.36 -17.04 -1.37
CA ASN A 107 -5.74 -15.85 -0.76
C ASN A 107 -5.43 -14.67 -1.70
N GLY A 108 -5.90 -14.67 -2.95
CA GLY A 108 -5.68 -13.54 -3.88
C GLY A 108 -4.21 -13.29 -4.20
N ILE A 109 -3.37 -14.32 -4.10
CA ILE A 109 -1.94 -14.23 -4.38
C ILE A 109 -1.68 -13.98 -5.87
N CYS A 110 -0.59 -13.28 -6.18
CA CYS A 110 -0.11 -13.18 -7.56
C CYS A 110 0.48 -14.51 -8.03
N LEU A 111 0.27 -14.87 -9.30
CA LEU A 111 1.00 -15.97 -9.91
C LEU A 111 2.46 -15.53 -10.17
N PRO A 112 3.48 -16.20 -9.60
CA PRO A 112 4.87 -15.79 -9.75
C PRO A 112 5.30 -15.74 -11.22
N GLY A 113 5.86 -14.62 -11.66
CA GLY A 113 6.33 -14.44 -13.04
C GLY A 113 5.23 -14.14 -14.07
N GLU A 114 3.95 -14.14 -13.70
CA GLU A 114 2.84 -13.88 -14.65
C GLU A 114 2.69 -12.39 -14.97
N ARG A 115 2.60 -11.54 -13.93
CA ARG A 115 2.35 -10.10 -14.09
C ARG A 115 3.60 -9.24 -13.93
N ARG A 116 4.52 -9.67 -13.07
CA ARG A 116 5.78 -8.99 -12.77
C ARG A 116 6.90 -10.03 -12.71
N LEU A 117 8.08 -9.61 -13.16
CA LEU A 117 9.29 -10.42 -13.18
C LEU A 117 10.45 -9.51 -12.77
N PHE A 118 11.19 -9.90 -11.74
CA PHE A 118 12.42 -9.22 -11.37
C PHE A 118 13.61 -9.95 -12.00
N VAL A 119 14.44 -9.23 -12.74
CA VAL A 119 15.63 -9.77 -13.41
C VAL A 119 16.86 -9.17 -12.75
N SER A 120 17.69 -10.01 -12.17
CA SER A 120 18.97 -9.58 -11.59
C SER A 120 20.03 -9.35 -12.66
N THR A 121 21.15 -8.72 -12.27
CA THR A 121 22.27 -8.43 -13.17
C THR A 121 23.00 -9.67 -13.67
N ASP A 122 22.87 -10.81 -13.00
CA ASP A 122 23.39 -12.11 -13.44
C ASP A 122 22.38 -12.88 -14.34
N GLY A 123 21.26 -12.25 -14.71
CA GLY A 123 20.28 -12.82 -15.63
C GLY A 123 19.32 -13.82 -15.01
N LYS A 124 19.22 -13.91 -13.67
CA LYS A 124 18.22 -14.76 -12.99
C LYS A 124 16.88 -14.05 -12.88
N PHE A 125 15.83 -14.85 -12.91
CA PHE A 125 14.45 -14.40 -12.75
C PHE A 125 13.94 -14.69 -11.35
N TYR A 126 13.26 -13.71 -10.76
CA TYR A 126 12.65 -13.75 -9.44
C TYR A 126 11.21 -13.27 -9.49
N ILE A 127 10.44 -13.61 -8.44
CA ILE A 127 8.99 -13.39 -8.34
C ILE A 127 8.65 -11.89 -8.53
N CYS A 128 9.33 -11.00 -7.83
CA CYS A 128 9.23 -9.56 -7.94
C CYS A 128 10.37 -8.87 -7.17
N GLU A 129 10.54 -7.56 -7.38
CA GLU A 129 11.55 -6.74 -6.74
C GLU A 129 11.45 -6.75 -5.20
N LYS A 130 10.22 -6.88 -4.68
CA LYS A 130 9.95 -6.90 -3.24
C LYS A 130 10.51 -8.14 -2.54
N MET A 131 10.71 -9.24 -3.27
CA MET A 131 11.34 -10.44 -2.72
C MET A 131 12.87 -10.37 -2.79
N GLY A 132 13.42 -9.41 -3.54
CA GLY A 132 14.83 -9.32 -3.87
C GLY A 132 15.30 -10.55 -4.65
N GLU A 133 16.55 -10.94 -4.43
CA GLU A 133 17.16 -12.12 -5.07
C GLU A 133 16.84 -13.44 -4.34
N ARG A 134 15.62 -13.57 -3.82
CA ARG A 134 15.12 -14.77 -3.14
C ARG A 134 14.18 -15.53 -4.06
N LEU A 135 14.25 -16.87 -4.02
CA LEU A 135 13.35 -17.78 -4.74
C LEU A 135 13.43 -17.59 -6.27
N PRO A 136 14.56 -17.95 -6.91
CA PRO A 136 14.71 -17.84 -8.35
C PRO A 136 13.72 -18.78 -9.06
N ILE A 137 13.04 -18.25 -10.08
CA ILE A 137 12.01 -18.96 -10.87
C ILE A 137 12.44 -19.17 -12.32
N GLY A 138 13.69 -18.89 -12.69
CA GLY A 138 14.18 -19.02 -14.06
C GLY A 138 15.43 -18.19 -14.33
N ASP A 139 15.77 -18.05 -15.61
CA ASP A 139 16.88 -17.22 -16.09
C ASP A 139 16.68 -16.81 -17.56
N VAL A 140 17.48 -15.85 -18.02
CA VAL A 140 17.41 -15.30 -19.39
C VAL A 140 17.68 -16.32 -20.50
N GLU A 141 18.38 -17.42 -20.20
CA GLU A 141 18.73 -18.44 -21.19
C GLU A 141 17.59 -19.47 -21.34
N ARG A 142 16.96 -19.86 -20.23
CA ARG A 142 15.98 -20.95 -20.16
C ARG A 142 14.54 -20.48 -20.01
N GLY A 143 14.33 -19.20 -19.75
CA GLY A 143 13.01 -18.66 -19.46
C GLY A 143 12.56 -18.97 -18.03
N ILE A 144 11.24 -18.89 -17.81
CA ILE A 144 10.61 -19.24 -16.54
C ILE A 144 10.54 -20.77 -16.40
N ASP A 145 11.06 -21.26 -15.28
CA ASP A 145 11.03 -22.65 -14.86
C ASP A 145 9.69 -22.94 -14.16
N ILE A 146 8.75 -23.50 -14.92
CA ILE A 146 7.38 -23.76 -14.45
C ILE A 146 7.35 -24.71 -13.24
N GLU A 147 8.25 -25.70 -13.19
CA GLU A 147 8.34 -26.62 -12.05
C GLU A 147 8.74 -25.88 -10.78
N LYS A 148 9.69 -24.94 -10.86
CA LYS A 148 10.03 -24.08 -9.71
C LYS A 148 8.86 -23.22 -9.26
N VAL A 149 8.11 -22.65 -10.21
CA VAL A 149 6.91 -21.85 -9.88
C VAL A 149 5.85 -22.70 -9.20
N GLU A 150 5.56 -23.91 -9.71
CA GLU A 150 4.58 -24.81 -9.08
C GLU A 150 5.02 -25.26 -7.68
N ASN A 151 6.29 -25.64 -7.51
CA ASN A 151 6.83 -26.05 -6.22
C ASN A 151 6.79 -24.92 -5.20
N LEU A 152 7.04 -23.69 -5.66
CA LEU A 152 6.92 -22.50 -4.83
C LEU A 152 5.47 -22.28 -4.36
N ILE A 153 4.51 -22.35 -5.28
CA ILE A 153 3.08 -22.19 -4.97
C ILE A 153 2.65 -23.25 -3.95
N LYS A 154 2.95 -24.53 -4.19
CA LYS A 154 2.62 -25.65 -3.28
C LYS A 154 3.26 -25.54 -1.89
N ARG A 155 4.37 -24.82 -1.76
CA ARG A 155 5.09 -24.67 -0.49
C ARG A 155 4.46 -23.62 0.42
N PHE A 156 3.89 -22.57 -0.16
CA PHE A 156 3.43 -21.38 0.59
C PHE A 156 1.90 -21.22 0.59
N ILE A 157 1.17 -22.09 -0.10
CA ILE A 157 -0.30 -22.12 -0.19
C ILE A 157 -0.78 -23.53 0.10
#